data_AF-A0A7K3J043-F1
#
_entry.id   AF-A0A7K3J043-F1
#
_cell.length_a   1.000
_cell.length_b   1.000
_cell.length_c   1.000
_cell.angle_alpha   90.00
_cell.angle_beta   90.00
_cell.angle_gamma   90.00
#
_symmetry.space_group_name_H-M   'P 1'
#
loop_
_entity.id
_entity.type
_entity.pdbx_description
1 polymer ?
#
loop_
_entity_poly.entity_id
_entity_poly.type
_entity_poly.pdbx_seq_one_letter_code
_entity_poly.pdbx_strand_id
1 'polypeptide(L)'
;MLALIGGCRRVGTWLVKEEIPPHADAMVILMGSFPERVLQAYDSWKTGIAGRIIIVEESMGPFWSLEERGVNIVSNSEQAATSLTELGVPADSIILLPGDARSTVDEALAVKRYLASTDSADTVVLVSSPAHMRRASMIFRAALNE
;
A
#
# COMPACT_ATOMS: atom_id res chain seq x y z
N MET A 1 10.01 -4.71 -3.74
CA MET A 1 9.52 -5.99 -4.27
C MET A 1 8.01 -5.90 -4.51
N LEU A 2 7.43 -6.63 -5.47
CA LEU A 2 5.97 -6.71 -5.67
C LEU A 2 5.45 -8.13 -5.41
N ALA A 3 4.21 -8.26 -4.94
CA ALA A 3 3.51 -9.53 -4.82
C ALA A 3 2.03 -9.41 -5.22
N LEU A 4 1.53 -10.39 -5.97
CA LEU A 4 0.13 -10.55 -6.35
C LEU A 4 -0.66 -11.22 -5.22
N ILE A 5 -1.85 -10.73 -4.90
CA ILE A 5 -2.79 -11.46 -4.04
C ILE A 5 -4.00 -11.90 -4.86
N GLY A 6 -4.03 -13.18 -5.24
CA GLY A 6 -5.17 -13.87 -5.84
C GLY A 6 -5.45 -15.18 -5.09
N GLY A 7 -6.72 -15.54 -4.93
CA GLY A 7 -7.12 -16.74 -4.19
C GLY A 7 -6.92 -18.04 -4.98
N CYS A 8 -6.07 -18.96 -4.51
CA CYS A 8 -6.36 -20.41 -4.37
C CYS A 8 -5.18 -21.19 -3.74
N ARG A 9 -5.52 -22.33 -3.15
CA ARG A 9 -4.74 -23.27 -2.31
C ARG A 9 -3.64 -24.03 -3.09
N ARG A 10 -2.38 -23.99 -2.62
CA ARG A 10 -1.49 -25.17 -2.43
C ARG A 10 -0.15 -24.76 -1.79
N VAL A 11 0.35 -25.67 -0.96
CA VAL A 11 1.48 -25.56 -0.05
C VAL A 11 2.83 -25.76 -0.76
N GLY A 12 3.84 -25.01 -0.32
CA GLY A 12 5.25 -25.43 -0.40
C GLY A 12 6.12 -24.52 -1.25
N THR A 13 7.19 -24.00 -0.63
CA THR A 13 8.34 -23.30 -1.25
C THR A 13 8.02 -22.06 -2.07
N TRP A 14 7.83 -20.90 -1.43
CA TRP A 14 7.61 -19.67 -2.17
C TRP A 14 8.34 -18.49 -1.53
N LEU A 15 9.65 -18.42 -1.81
CA LEU A 15 10.39 -17.16 -1.73
C LEU A 15 9.85 -16.28 -2.86
N VAL A 16 8.95 -15.36 -2.52
CA VAL A 16 9.14 -13.96 -2.91
C VAL A 16 9.49 -13.79 -4.41
N LYS A 17 8.53 -14.11 -5.28
CA LYS A 17 8.38 -13.57 -6.64
C LYS A 17 6.99 -13.93 -7.18
N GLU A 18 5.91 -13.47 -6.55
CA GLU A 18 4.56 -13.84 -7.02
C GLU A 18 4.37 -13.10 -8.33
N GLU A 19 4.13 -13.85 -9.41
CA GLU A 19 4.03 -13.33 -10.77
C GLU A 19 3.20 -12.06 -10.75
N ILE A 20 3.86 -10.92 -10.97
CA ILE A 20 3.17 -9.64 -11.03
C ILE A 20 2.23 -9.77 -12.23
N PRO A 21 0.92 -9.60 -12.02
CA PRO A 21 -0.01 -9.76 -13.11
C PRO A 21 0.31 -8.69 -14.16
N PRO A 22 -0.02 -8.93 -15.44
CA PRO A 22 0.10 -7.89 -16.45
C PRO A 22 -0.80 -6.67 -16.14
N HIS A 23 -1.81 -6.82 -15.28
CA HIS A 23 -2.71 -5.76 -14.83
C HIS A 23 -3.27 -6.06 -13.42
N ALA A 24 -3.49 -5.01 -12.63
CA ALA A 24 -4.17 -5.00 -11.34
C ALA A 24 -5.02 -3.74 -11.19
N ASP A 25 -6.06 -3.79 -10.36
CA ASP A 25 -7.00 -2.68 -10.19
C ASP A 25 -6.42 -1.55 -9.34
N ALA A 26 -5.54 -1.91 -8.39
CA ALA A 26 -4.78 -0.98 -7.56
C ALA A 26 -3.45 -1.57 -7.08
N MET A 27 -2.51 -0.68 -6.75
CA MET A 27 -1.31 -1.00 -5.98
C MET A 27 -1.45 -0.45 -4.56
N VAL A 28 -0.99 -1.20 -3.56
CA VAL A 28 -0.95 -0.74 -2.17
C VAL A 28 0.51 -0.58 -1.76
N ILE A 29 0.90 0.64 -1.38
CA ILE A 29 2.21 0.87 -0.79
C ILE A 29 2.09 0.67 0.71
N LEU A 30 2.85 -0.29 1.25
CA LEU A 30 2.92 -0.46 2.69
C LEU A 30 3.83 0.60 3.29
N MET A 31 3.40 1.19 4.39
CA MET A 31 4.15 2.22 5.10
C MET A 31 5.25 1.61 6.00
N GLY A 32 6.18 2.47 6.44
CA GLY A 32 7.52 2.10 6.92
C GLY A 32 8.60 2.88 6.14
N SER A 33 9.79 2.30 5.92
CA SER A 33 10.78 2.93 5.03
C SER A 33 10.25 2.97 3.59
N PHE A 34 9.72 4.14 3.22
CA PHE A 34 8.88 4.34 2.03
C PHE A 34 9.61 4.83 0.76
N PRO A 35 10.78 5.52 0.77
CA PRO A 35 11.33 6.10 -0.45
C PRO A 35 11.53 5.09 -1.60
N GLU A 36 12.13 3.94 -1.30
CA GLU A 36 12.31 2.87 -2.29
C GLU A 36 10.98 2.29 -2.78
N ARG A 37 9.97 2.24 -1.90
CA ARG A 37 8.63 1.72 -2.23
C ARG A 37 7.87 2.69 -3.12
N VAL A 38 8.02 4.00 -2.90
CA VAL A 38 7.47 5.05 -3.78
C VAL A 38 8.07 4.95 -5.18
N LEU A 39 9.40 4.88 -5.30
CA LEU A 39 10.05 4.75 -6.61
C LEU A 39 9.58 3.49 -7.35
N GLN A 40 9.50 2.38 -6.63
CA GLN A 40 9.03 1.14 -7.21
C GLN A 40 7.55 1.19 -7.63
N ALA A 41 6.69 1.81 -6.82
CA ALA A 41 5.29 2.00 -7.17
C ALA A 41 5.14 2.90 -8.40
N TYR A 42 5.94 3.96 -8.50
CA TYR A 42 5.99 4.84 -9.67
C TYR A 42 6.41 4.09 -10.94
N ASP A 43 7.49 3.30 -10.89
CA ASP A 43 7.94 2.49 -12.04
C ASP A 43 6.84 1.49 -12.49
N SER A 44 6.12 0.93 -11.52
CA SER A 44 5.04 -0.02 -11.77
C SER A 44 3.80 0.66 -12.37
N TRP A 45 3.45 1.85 -11.89
CA TRP A 45 2.39 2.69 -12.45
C TRP A 45 2.73 3.10 -13.89
N LYS A 46 3.97 3.54 -14.13
CA LYS A 46 4.45 3.97 -15.45
C LYS A 46 4.42 2.86 -16.49
N THR A 47 4.60 1.61 -16.06
CA THR A 47 4.49 0.42 -16.93
C THR A 47 3.06 -0.08 -17.11
N GLY A 48 2.07 0.56 -16.47
CA GLY A 48 0.65 0.25 -16.62
C GLY A 48 0.17 -0.92 -15.77
N ILE A 49 0.92 -1.34 -14.75
CA ILE A 49 0.52 -2.47 -13.88
C ILE A 49 -0.78 -2.16 -13.14
N ALA A 50 -0.95 -0.94 -12.62
CA ALA A 50 -2.20 -0.48 -12.04
C ALA A 50 -2.34 1.03 -12.20
N GLY A 51 -3.57 1.50 -12.45
CA GLY A 51 -3.87 2.92 -12.57
C GLY A 51 -4.07 3.65 -11.24
N ARG A 52 -4.32 2.90 -10.14
CA ARG A 52 -4.58 3.45 -8.81
C ARG A 52 -3.51 3.03 -7.81
N ILE A 53 -3.08 3.97 -6.95
CA ILE A 53 -2.11 3.74 -5.88
C ILE A 53 -2.79 4.06 -4.54
N ILE A 54 -2.80 3.12 -3.62
CA ILE A 54 -3.39 3.24 -2.30
C ILE A 54 -2.28 3.34 -1.26
N ILE A 55 -2.39 4.33 -0.39
CA ILE A 55 -1.56 4.54 0.80
C ILE A 55 -2.49 4.63 2.00
N VAL A 56 -2.13 4.02 3.12
CA VAL A 56 -2.87 4.19 4.37
C VAL A 56 -2.11 5.16 5.26
N GLU A 57 -2.82 6.10 5.87
CA GLU A 57 -2.25 7.03 6.83
C GLU A 57 -1.66 6.26 8.02
N GLU A 58 -0.35 6.38 8.22
CA GLU A 58 0.33 5.72 9.32
C GLU A 58 0.21 6.51 10.63
N SER A 59 0.38 5.81 11.75
CA SER A 59 0.35 6.45 13.05
C SER A 59 1.55 7.34 13.26
N MET A 60 1.29 8.62 13.48
CA MET A 60 2.30 9.61 13.85
C MET A 60 2.58 9.62 15.38
N GLY A 61 1.87 8.79 16.16
CA GLY A 61 2.19 8.52 17.57
C GLY A 61 2.47 9.78 18.40
N PRO A 62 3.68 9.94 18.99
CA PRO A 62 4.00 11.11 19.82
C PRO A 62 3.92 12.46 19.10
N PHE A 63 4.01 12.50 17.77
CA PHE A 63 3.94 13.76 17.01
C PHE A 63 2.58 14.46 17.17
N TRP A 64 1.52 13.73 17.50
CA TRP A 64 0.20 14.30 17.80
C TRP A 64 0.26 15.34 18.92
N SER A 65 1.13 15.13 19.92
CA SER A 65 1.31 16.08 21.03
C SER A 65 1.94 17.41 20.58
N LEU A 66 2.62 17.43 19.44
CA LEU A 66 3.16 18.66 18.83
C LEU A 66 2.09 19.34 17.97
N GLU A 67 1.28 18.57 17.25
CA GLU A 67 0.16 19.10 16.46
C GLU A 67 -0.90 19.77 17.34
N GLU A 68 -1.20 19.18 18.51
CA GLU A 68 -2.07 19.80 19.53
C GLU A 68 -1.56 21.18 19.99
N ARG A 69 -0.26 21.46 19.82
CA ARG A 69 0.39 22.74 20.13
C ARG A 69 0.55 23.65 18.91
N GLY A 70 -0.08 23.30 17.79
CA GLY A 70 -0.08 24.08 16.55
C GLY A 70 1.16 23.90 15.67
N VAL A 71 1.96 22.85 15.90
CA VAL A 71 3.06 22.51 14.98
C VAL A 71 2.49 21.73 13.81
N ASN A 72 2.74 22.20 12.58
CA ASN A 72 2.35 21.47 11.38
C ASN A 72 3.37 20.36 11.12
N ILE A 73 2.93 19.10 11.26
CA ILE A 73 3.74 17.93 10.96
C ILE A 73 3.20 17.30 9.68
N VAL A 74 4.08 17.07 8.70
CA VAL A 74 3.71 16.31 7.50
C VAL A 74 3.99 14.84 7.79
N SER A 75 2.99 13.99 7.64
CA SER A 75 3.16 12.56 7.90
C SER A 75 4.07 11.90 6.85
N ASN A 76 4.58 10.71 7.12
CA ASN A 76 5.32 9.97 6.09
C ASN A 76 4.39 9.50 4.95
N SER A 77 3.12 9.20 5.26
CA SER A 77 2.13 8.84 4.25
C SER A 77 1.82 10.02 3.31
N GLU A 78 1.69 11.23 3.86
CA GLU A 78 1.56 12.47 3.09
C GLU A 78 2.80 12.78 2.26
N GLN A 79 4.00 12.60 2.83
CA GLN A 79 5.26 12.74 2.09
C GLN A 79 5.35 11.73 0.94
N ALA A 80 4.91 10.49 1.13
CA ALA A 80 4.89 9.47 0.10
C ALA A 80 3.91 9.83 -1.04
N ALA A 81 2.69 10.27 -0.71
CA ALA A 81 1.70 10.73 -1.68
C ALA A 81 2.18 11.98 -2.46
N THR A 82 2.78 12.94 -1.75
CA THR A 82 3.37 14.14 -2.36
C THR A 82 4.49 13.76 -3.31
N SER A 83 5.39 12.86 -2.90
CA SER A 83 6.49 12.37 -3.73
C SER A 83 6.00 11.73 -5.03
N LEU A 84 4.94 10.90 -4.98
CA LEU A 84 4.33 10.31 -6.18
C LEU A 84 3.75 11.39 -7.11
N THR A 85 3.10 12.40 -6.54
CA THR A 85 2.54 13.52 -7.29
C THR A 85 3.65 14.31 -7.99
N GLU A 86 4.73 14.62 -7.29
CA GLU A 86 5.90 15.32 -7.85
C GLU A 86 6.64 14.49 -8.92
N LEU A 87 6.62 13.16 -8.82
CA LEU A 87 7.12 12.25 -9.86
C LEU A 87 6.23 12.18 -11.11
N GLY A 88 5.04 12.79 -11.06
CA GLY A 88 4.13 12.92 -12.20
C GLY A 88 2.94 11.95 -12.18
N VAL A 89 2.69 11.25 -11.07
CA VAL A 89 1.44 10.49 -10.91
C VAL A 89 0.30 11.48 -10.67
N PRO A 90 -0.81 11.41 -11.44
CA PRO A 90 -1.97 12.27 -11.21
C PRO A 90 -2.53 12.10 -9.79
N ALA A 91 -2.88 13.21 -9.13
CA ALA A 91 -3.35 13.18 -7.74
C ALA A 91 -4.64 12.36 -7.54
N ASP A 92 -5.51 12.31 -8.56
CA ASP A 92 -6.73 11.49 -8.56
C ASP A 92 -6.46 9.97 -8.67
N SER A 93 -5.24 9.60 -9.06
CA SER A 93 -4.76 8.21 -9.09
C SER A 93 -4.18 7.77 -7.74
N ILE A 94 -3.99 8.69 -6.79
CA ILE A 94 -3.44 8.42 -5.46
C ILE A 94 -4.56 8.51 -4.43
N ILE A 95 -4.81 7.39 -3.75
CA ILE A 95 -5.82 7.26 -2.72
C ILE A 95 -5.11 7.19 -1.38
N LEU A 96 -5.10 8.30 -0.66
CA LEU A 96 -4.63 8.35 0.72
C LEU A 96 -5.81 8.05 1.66
N LEU A 97 -5.83 6.85 2.22
CA LEU A 97 -6.88 6.40 3.13
C LEU A 97 -6.64 6.98 4.53
N PRO A 98 -7.62 7.69 5.12
CA PRO A 98 -7.48 8.20 6.47
C PRO A 98 -7.38 7.04 7.47
N GLY A 99 -6.59 7.23 8.53
CA GLY A 99 -6.35 6.19 9.52
C GLY A 99 -5.32 6.60 10.57
N ASP A 100 -4.97 5.61 11.40
CA ASP A 100 -3.88 5.66 12.38
C ASP A 100 -3.20 4.29 12.36
N ALA A 101 -2.73 3.86 11.18
CA ALA A 101 -2.24 2.51 11.00
C ALA A 101 -0.93 2.30 11.78
N ARG A 102 -0.93 1.36 12.73
CA ARG A 102 0.23 1.05 13.59
C ARG A 102 0.93 -0.23 13.16
N SER A 103 0.33 -0.95 12.22
CA SER A 103 0.80 -2.24 11.75
C SER A 103 0.31 -2.54 10.35
N THR A 104 0.98 -3.48 9.68
CA THR A 104 0.54 -4.01 8.38
C THR A 104 -0.85 -4.64 8.43
N VAL A 105 -1.31 -5.09 9.61
CA VAL A 105 -2.68 -5.59 9.79
C VAL A 105 -3.68 -4.44 9.70
N ASP A 106 -3.39 -3.31 10.35
CA ASP A 106 -4.25 -2.13 10.29
C ASP A 106 -4.37 -1.60 8.85
N GLU A 107 -3.23 -1.55 8.14
CA GLU A 107 -3.18 -1.18 6.72
C GLU A 107 -4.06 -2.14 5.88
N ALA A 108 -3.92 -3.45 6.07
CA ALA A 108 -4.69 -4.46 5.34
C ALA A 108 -6.19 -4.34 5.59
N LEU A 109 -6.60 -4.10 6.84
CA LEU A 109 -8.00 -3.92 7.19
C LEU A 109 -8.58 -2.60 6.64
N ALA A 110 -7.80 -1.52 6.63
CA ALA A 110 -8.20 -0.26 6.01
C ALA A 110 -8.42 -0.42 4.50
N VAL A 111 -7.48 -1.08 3.82
CA VAL A 111 -7.62 -1.40 2.40
C VAL A 111 -8.84 -2.29 2.15
N LYS A 112 -9.05 -3.36 2.94
CA LYS A 112 -10.24 -4.22 2.83
C LYS A 112 -11.53 -3.41 2.86
N ARG A 113 -11.69 -2.53 3.86
CA ARG A 113 -12.88 -1.68 4.00
C ARG A 113 -13.07 -0.77 2.79
N TYR A 114 -11.99 -0.18 2.28
CA TYR A 114 -12.03 0.66 1.10
C TYR A 114 -12.46 -0.11 -0.15
N LEU A 115 -11.86 -1.27 -0.42
CA LEU A 115 -12.20 -2.11 -1.57
C LEU A 115 -13.67 -2.57 -1.51
N ALA A 116 -14.15 -2.99 -0.33
CA ALA A 116 -15.54 -3.37 -0.11
C ALA A 116 -16.53 -2.21 -0.34
N SER A 117 -16.09 -0.96 -0.19
CA SER A 117 -16.94 0.23 -0.43
C SER A 117 -17.00 0.69 -1.89
N THR A 118 -16.11 0.15 -2.75
CA THR A 118 -15.94 0.62 -4.13
C THR A 118 -16.38 -0.40 -5.18
N ASP A 119 -16.80 -1.60 -4.80
CA ASP A 119 -17.38 -2.67 -5.66
C ASP A 119 -16.58 -3.00 -6.96
N SER A 120 -15.31 -2.59 -7.06
CA SER A 120 -14.63 -2.47 -8.37
C SER A 120 -13.16 -2.90 -8.39
N ALA A 121 -12.69 -3.63 -7.38
CA ALA A 121 -11.30 -4.07 -7.32
C ALA A 121 -11.21 -5.52 -6.86
N ASP A 122 -10.86 -6.39 -7.80
CA ASP A 122 -10.68 -7.83 -7.60
C ASP A 122 -9.19 -8.20 -7.45
N THR A 123 -8.29 -7.34 -7.92
CA THR A 123 -6.84 -7.58 -7.91
C THR A 123 -6.05 -6.41 -7.35
N VAL A 124 -5.28 -6.66 -6.29
CA VAL A 124 -4.33 -5.70 -5.73
C VAL A 124 -2.90 -6.22 -5.76
N VAL A 125 -1.95 -5.31 -6.02
CA VAL A 125 -0.52 -5.57 -5.96
C VAL A 125 0.07 -4.88 -4.73
N LEU A 126 0.82 -5.61 -3.92
CA LEU A 126 1.51 -5.03 -2.77
C LEU A 126 2.90 -4.53 -3.13
N VAL A 127 3.24 -3.33 -2.68
CA VAL A 127 4.57 -2.73 -2.77
C VAL A 127 5.18 -2.68 -1.36
N SER A 128 6.25 -3.45 -1.15
CA SER A 128 6.95 -3.53 0.13
C SER A 128 8.42 -3.88 -0.05
N SER A 129 9.21 -3.78 1.02
CA SER A 129 10.60 -4.20 1.01
C SER A 129 10.74 -5.72 0.92
N PRO A 130 11.83 -6.26 0.33
CA PRO A 130 12.03 -7.69 0.22
C PRO A 130 11.94 -8.44 1.56
N ALA A 131 12.49 -7.84 2.63
CA ALA A 131 12.50 -8.42 3.97
C ALA A 131 11.09 -8.56 4.60
N HIS A 132 10.13 -7.72 4.18
CA HIS A 132 8.78 -7.69 4.77
C HIS A 132 7.69 -8.25 3.84
N MET A 133 7.99 -8.47 2.57
CA MET A 133 6.98 -8.87 1.59
C MET A 133 6.27 -10.17 1.98
N ARG A 134 7.01 -11.20 2.40
CA ARG A 134 6.37 -12.49 2.76
C ARG A 134 5.32 -12.33 3.86
N ARG A 135 5.65 -11.58 4.92
CA ARG A 135 4.73 -11.34 6.04
C ARG A 135 3.55 -10.50 5.61
N ALA A 136 3.81 -9.43 4.86
CA ALA A 136 2.79 -8.56 4.30
C ALA A 136 1.79 -9.32 3.42
N SER A 137 2.28 -10.13 2.48
CA SER A 137 1.44 -10.96 1.60
C SER A 137 0.55 -11.92 2.38
N MET A 138 1.06 -12.56 3.44
CA MET A 138 0.23 -13.44 4.29
C MET A 138 -0.86 -12.66 5.03
N ILE A 139 -0.55 -11.49 5.57
CA ILE A 139 -1.52 -10.65 6.30
C ILE A 139 -2.63 -10.17 5.37
N PHE A 140 -2.29 -9.63 4.20
CA PHE A 140 -3.30 -9.16 3.24
C PHE A 140 -4.12 -10.33 2.66
N ARG A 141 -3.49 -11.48 2.39
CA ARG A 141 -4.22 -12.69 1.99
C ARG A 141 -5.23 -13.11 3.05
N ALA A 142 -4.87 -13.07 4.33
CA ALA A 142 -5.81 -13.39 5.40
C ALA A 142 -6.95 -12.35 5.46
N ALA A 143 -6.61 -11.06 5.50
CA ALA A 143 -7.59 -9.99 5.62
C ALA A 143 -8.61 -9.96 4.45
N LEU A 144 -8.16 -10.16 3.22
CA LEU A 144 -9.01 -10.05 2.01
C LEU A 144 -9.82 -11.31 1.68
N ASN A 145 -9.47 -12.49 2.21
CA ASN A 145 -10.19 -13.75 1.96
C ASN A 145 -11.23 -14.11 3.04
N GLU A 146 -11.32 -13.31 4.10
CA GLU A 146 -12.39 -13.38 5.11
C GLU A 146 -13.61 -12.56 4.70
#